data_AF-A0AAP4FID9-F1
#
_entry.id   AF-A0AAP4FID9-F1
#
_cell.length_a   1.000
_cell.length_b   1.000
_cell.length_c   1.000
_cell.angle_alpha   90.00
_cell.angle_beta   90.00
_cell.angle_gamma   90.00
#
_symmetry.space_group_name_H-M   'P 1'
#
loop_
_entity.id
_entity.type
_entity.pdbx_description
1 polymer ?
#
loop_
_entity_poly.entity_id
_entity_poly.type
_entity_poly.pdbx_seq_one_letter_code
_entity_poly.pdbx_strand_id
1 'polypeptide(L)'
;MGAYLAGSSRELLPAAQALPGYRVLLVDQRGHGASTRLPNDLSRDALVGDVVAVLEELVPRQRAVLVGQSMGAHTAFLVAVARPDLVKGLVMLEGHVKGSGDREALIRRRPQTDRIDLDGASHDAHLDAFDMWIDALSRWLDRQRTDAAHDHGR
;
A
#
# COMPACT_ATOMS: atom_id res chain seq x y z
N MET A 1 -5.75 3.64 -13.54
CA MET A 1 -5.46 3.87 -12.10
C MET A 1 -4.41 2.85 -11.69
N GLY A 2 -3.30 3.30 -11.10
CA GLY A 2 -2.19 2.42 -10.72
C GLY A 2 -2.26 2.00 -9.25
N ALA A 3 -1.88 0.75 -8.96
CA ALA A 3 -1.65 0.25 -7.62
C ALA A 3 -0.15 -0.01 -7.45
N TYR A 4 0.40 0.44 -6.33
CA TYR A 4 1.79 0.26 -5.95
C TYR A 4 1.84 -0.64 -4.73
N LEU A 5 2.55 -1.76 -4.84
CA LEU A 5 2.68 -2.78 -3.81
C LEU A 5 4.12 -2.73 -3.26
N ALA A 6 4.25 -2.39 -1.98
CA ALA A 6 5.51 -2.16 -1.29
C ALA A 6 5.82 -3.31 -0.32
N GLY A 7 7.01 -3.92 -0.48
CA GLY A 7 7.44 -5.07 0.33
C GLY A 7 8.53 -5.87 -0.37
N SER A 8 8.48 -7.19 -0.23
CA SER A 8 9.14 -8.10 -1.17
C SER A 8 8.24 -8.26 -2.40
N SER A 9 8.74 -7.92 -3.58
CA SER A 9 7.99 -8.05 -4.83
C SER A 9 7.46 -9.46 -5.06
N ARG A 10 8.19 -10.49 -4.60
CA ARG A 10 7.79 -11.89 -4.74
C ARG A 10 6.55 -12.24 -3.93
N GLU A 11 6.41 -11.68 -2.73
CA GLU A 11 5.30 -11.99 -1.81
C GLU A 11 4.00 -11.38 -2.32
N LEU A 12 4.08 -10.22 -2.97
CA LEU A 12 2.91 -9.51 -3.50
C LEU A 12 2.62 -9.84 -4.98
N LEU A 13 3.44 -10.68 -5.62
CA LEU A 13 3.24 -11.09 -7.02
C LEU A 13 1.89 -11.80 -7.25
N PRO A 14 1.45 -12.76 -6.41
CA PRO A 14 0.12 -13.36 -6.58
C PRO A 14 -1.00 -12.31 -6.54
N ALA A 15 -0.89 -11.33 -5.64
CA ALA A 15 -1.87 -10.25 -5.54
C ALA A 15 -1.87 -9.34 -6.78
N ALA A 16 -0.69 -9.01 -7.31
CA ALA A 16 -0.58 -8.26 -8.56
C ALA A 16 -1.24 -8.98 -9.74
N GLN A 17 -1.05 -10.30 -9.85
CA GLN A 17 -1.64 -11.12 -10.91
C GLN A 17 -3.16 -11.22 -10.80
N ALA A 18 -3.71 -11.17 -9.59
CA ALA A 18 -5.14 -11.23 -9.32
C ALA A 18 -5.88 -9.88 -9.46
N LEU A 19 -5.20 -8.81 -9.90
CA LEU A 19 -5.80 -7.49 -10.13
C LEU A 19 -5.81 -7.11 -11.63
N PRO A 20 -6.52 -7.88 -12.49
CA PRO A 20 -6.61 -7.55 -13.91
C PRO A 20 -7.26 -6.18 -14.09
N GLY A 21 -6.67 -5.35 -14.96
CA GLY A 21 -7.14 -3.99 -15.23
C GLY A 21 -6.49 -2.90 -14.38
N TYR A 22 -5.63 -3.26 -13.41
CA TYR A 22 -4.77 -2.33 -12.71
C TYR A 22 -3.35 -2.35 -13.28
N ARG A 23 -2.73 -1.17 -13.42
CA ARG A 23 -1.28 -1.09 -13.61
C ARG A 23 -0.64 -1.28 -12.25
N VAL A 24 0.00 -2.43 -12.03
CA VAL A 24 0.61 -2.78 -10.75
C VAL A 24 2.12 -2.60 -10.81
N LEU A 25 2.67 -1.88 -9.83
CA LEU A 25 4.12 -1.76 -9.63
C LEU A 25 4.50 -2.52 -8.35
N LEU A 26 5.35 -3.52 -8.50
CA LEU A 26 5.96 -4.26 -7.39
C LEU A 26 7.37 -3.71 -7.19
N VAL A 27 7.70 -3.30 -5.96
CA VAL A 27 9.02 -2.77 -5.63
C VAL A 27 9.61 -3.53 -4.47
N ASP A 28 10.84 -4.03 -4.68
CA ASP A 28 11.68 -4.50 -3.60
C ASP A 28 12.25 -3.30 -2.86
N GLN A 29 11.92 -3.15 -1.57
CA GLN A 29 12.57 -2.14 -0.74
C GLN A 29 14.06 -2.43 -0.60
N ARG A 30 14.87 -1.38 -0.36
CA ARG A 30 16.27 -1.55 0.06
C ARG A 30 16.38 -2.60 1.19
N GLY A 31 17.41 -3.43 1.11
CA GLY A 31 17.59 -4.58 1.99
C GLY A 31 16.83 -5.85 1.59
N HIS A 32 15.97 -5.81 0.57
CA HIS A 32 15.11 -6.93 0.18
C HIS A 32 15.21 -7.27 -1.31
N GLY A 33 14.86 -8.52 -1.65
CA GLY A 33 14.69 -8.98 -3.02
C GLY A 33 15.89 -8.70 -3.94
N ALA A 34 15.62 -8.06 -5.08
CA ALA A 34 16.60 -7.66 -6.09
C ALA A 34 17.18 -6.25 -5.87
N SER A 35 16.68 -5.49 -4.90
CA SER A 35 17.24 -4.20 -4.51
C SER A 35 18.54 -4.37 -3.72
N THR A 36 19.26 -3.27 -3.49
CA THR A 36 20.53 -3.27 -2.72
C THR A 36 20.36 -4.01 -1.39
N ARG A 37 21.01 -5.17 -1.26
CA ARG A 37 20.77 -6.11 -0.14
C ARG A 37 21.38 -5.66 1.19
N LEU A 38 22.48 -4.92 1.14
CA LEU A 38 23.14 -4.35 2.32
C LEU A 38 23.29 -2.84 2.13
N PRO A 39 22.19 -2.07 2.30
CA PRO A 39 22.25 -0.62 2.18
C PRO A 39 22.95 -0.02 3.41
N ASN A 40 23.68 1.06 3.20
CA ASN A 40 24.37 1.79 4.27
C ASN A 40 23.40 2.64 5.13
N ASP A 41 22.16 2.80 4.67
CA ASP A 41 21.12 3.59 5.33
C ASP A 41 19.77 2.86 5.24
N LEU A 42 19.19 2.58 6.41
CA LEU A 42 17.86 1.97 6.61
C LEU A 42 16.94 2.90 7.41
N SER A 43 17.24 4.20 7.46
CA SER A 43 16.39 5.19 8.09
C SER A 43 15.02 5.26 7.42
N ARG A 44 14.02 5.73 8.18
CA ARG A 44 12.66 5.94 7.66
C ARG A 44 12.66 6.88 6.46
N ASP A 45 13.46 7.94 6.52
CA ASP A 45 13.56 8.94 5.45
C ASP A 45 14.10 8.31 4.17
N ALA A 46 15.05 7.38 4.29
CA ALA A 46 15.60 6.70 3.13
C ALA A 46 14.61 5.71 2.50
N LEU A 47 13.86 4.96 3.32
CA LEU A 47 12.79 4.08 2.85
C LEU A 47 11.65 4.86 2.16
N VAL A 48 11.25 5.99 2.74
CA VAL A 48 10.25 6.91 2.15
C VAL A 48 10.78 7.51 0.84
N GLY A 49 12.04 7.94 0.84
CA GLY A 49 12.70 8.55 -0.32
C GLY A 49 12.72 7.61 -1.52
N ASP A 50 13.01 6.32 -1.32
CA ASP A 50 12.96 5.32 -2.38
C ASP A 50 11.57 5.22 -3.01
N VAL A 51 10.53 5.10 -2.18
CA VAL A 51 9.14 4.98 -2.69
C VAL A 51 8.74 6.23 -3.44
N VAL A 52 9.04 7.43 -2.92
CA VAL A 52 8.76 8.70 -3.58
C VAL A 52 9.47 8.77 -4.94
N ALA A 53 10.75 8.40 -5.00
CA ALA A 53 11.51 8.40 -6.25
C ALA A 53 10.88 7.46 -7.30
N VAL A 54 10.45 6.26 -6.90
CA VAL A 54 9.77 5.34 -7.83
C VAL A 54 8.44 5.92 -8.32
N LEU A 55 7.65 6.54 -7.45
CA LEU A 55 6.37 7.13 -7.84
C LEU A 55 6.56 8.30 -8.81
N GLU A 56 7.52 9.18 -8.55
CA GLU A 56 7.80 10.32 -9.43
C GLU A 56 8.29 9.87 -10.81
N GLU A 57 9.13 8.84 -10.86
CA GLU A 57 9.70 8.31 -12.11
C GLU A 57 8.68 7.49 -12.92
N LEU A 58 7.99 6.54 -12.29
CA LEU A 58 7.17 5.54 -13.00
C LEU A 58 5.68 5.88 -13.08
N VAL A 59 5.21 6.78 -12.22
CA VAL A 59 3.82 7.22 -12.13
C VAL A 59 3.73 8.76 -12.24
N PRO A 60 4.42 9.40 -13.20
CA PRO A 60 4.49 10.85 -13.27
C PRO A 60 3.10 11.44 -13.48
N ARG A 61 2.80 12.53 -12.76
CA ARG A 61 1.55 13.31 -12.86
C ARG A 61 0.29 12.52 -12.48
N GLN A 62 0.43 11.39 -11.78
CA GLN A 62 -0.69 10.60 -11.31
C GLN A 62 -0.50 10.25 -9.84
N ARG A 63 -1.61 10.19 -9.10
CA ARG A 63 -1.63 9.68 -7.73
C ARG A 63 -1.80 8.17 -7.75
N ALA A 64 -1.01 7.45 -6.96
CA ALA A 64 -1.04 6.00 -6.85
C ALA A 64 -1.79 5.53 -5.59
N VAL A 65 -2.42 4.36 -5.65
CA VAL A 65 -2.79 3.64 -4.42
C VAL A 65 -1.53 2.94 -3.92
N LEU A 66 -1.17 3.14 -2.65
CA LEU A 66 -0.09 2.40 -2.01
C LEU A 66 -0.67 1.26 -1.19
N VAL A 67 -0.11 0.07 -1.35
CA VAL A 67 -0.45 -1.14 -0.61
C VAL A 67 0.84 -1.65 0.00
N GLY A 68 0.90 -1.83 1.31
CA GLY A 68 2.11 -2.30 1.98
C GLY A 68 1.79 -3.25 3.12
N GLN A 69 2.73 -4.17 3.40
CA GLN A 69 2.67 -5.11 4.51
C GLN A 69 3.72 -4.76 5.57
N SER A 70 3.37 -4.84 6.86
CA SER A 70 4.28 -4.63 8.00
C SER A 70 5.12 -3.35 7.88
N MET A 71 6.44 -3.45 7.74
CA MET A 71 7.33 -2.31 7.49
C MET A 71 6.94 -1.53 6.22
N GLY A 72 6.57 -2.21 5.13
CA GLY A 72 6.08 -1.58 3.90
C GLY A 72 4.78 -0.82 4.12
N ALA A 73 3.88 -1.29 5.00
CA ALA A 73 2.68 -0.55 5.38
C ALA A 73 3.04 0.75 6.12
N HIS A 74 4.02 0.70 7.03
CA HIS A 74 4.50 1.86 7.74
C HIS A 74 5.19 2.86 6.81
N THR A 75 6.05 2.40 5.90
CA THR A 75 6.68 3.24 4.87
C THR A 75 5.62 3.90 3.99
N ALA A 76 4.63 3.15 3.50
CA ALA A 76 3.55 3.69 2.68
C ALA A 76 2.70 4.75 3.42
N PHE A 77 2.44 4.54 4.72
CA PHE A 77 1.81 5.54 5.58
C PHE A 77 2.64 6.83 5.66
N LEU A 78 3.95 6.72 5.90
CA LEU A 78 4.83 7.89 5.97
C LEU A 78 4.93 8.62 4.63
N VAL A 79 4.94 7.90 3.50
CA VAL A 79 4.86 8.50 2.16
C VAL A 79 3.54 9.26 1.99
N ALA A 80 2.41 8.69 2.39
CA ALA A 80 1.12 9.36 2.31
C ALA A 80 1.04 10.63 3.16
N VAL A 81 1.76 10.68 4.28
CA VAL A 81 1.89 11.88 5.12
C VAL A 81 2.83 12.91 4.49
N ALA A 82 3.99 12.49 3.99
CA ALA A 82 5.02 13.38 3.46
C ALA A 82 4.68 13.94 2.07
N ARG A 83 4.04 13.13 1.23
CA ARG A 83 3.71 13.41 -0.19
C ARG A 83 2.27 13.01 -0.53
N PRO A 84 1.26 13.64 0.11
CA PRO A 84 -0.15 13.35 -0.16
C PRO A 84 -0.55 13.64 -1.62
N ASP A 85 0.21 14.50 -2.30
CA ASP A 85 0.10 14.82 -3.73
C ASP A 85 0.43 13.63 -4.65
N LEU A 86 1.14 12.61 -4.15
CA LEU A 86 1.48 11.38 -4.88
C LEU A 86 0.56 10.19 -4.54
N VAL A 87 -0.20 10.27 -3.45
CA VAL A 87 -0.95 9.12 -2.92
C VAL A 87 -2.45 9.35 -3.04
N LYS A 88 -3.13 8.50 -3.82
CA LYS A 88 -4.59 8.52 -4.01
C LYS A 88 -5.30 7.77 -2.87
N GLY A 89 -4.68 6.73 -2.35
CA GLY A 89 -5.22 5.90 -1.28
C GLY A 89 -4.17 4.98 -0.71
N LEU A 90 -4.46 4.42 0.46
CA LEU A 90 -3.51 3.63 1.24
C LEU A 90 -4.19 2.38 1.77
N VAL A 91 -3.56 1.22 1.56
CA VAL A 91 -3.95 -0.07 2.14
C VAL A 91 -2.78 -0.59 2.96
N MET A 92 -3.06 -0.91 4.23
CA MET A 92 -2.06 -1.36 5.19
C MET A 92 -2.41 -2.77 5.66
N LEU A 93 -1.58 -3.75 5.30
CA LEU A 93 -1.71 -5.12 5.78
C LEU A 93 -0.79 -5.31 6.99
N GLU A 94 -1.34 -5.77 8.11
CA GLU A 94 -0.56 -5.99 9.34
C GLU A 94 0.35 -4.81 9.70
N GLY A 95 -0.10 -3.60 9.35
CA GLY A 95 0.65 -2.37 9.51
C GLY A 95 0.28 -1.66 10.80
N HIS A 96 1.27 -1.10 11.48
CA HIS A 96 1.06 -0.34 12.71
C HIS A 96 1.41 1.14 12.52
N VAL A 97 0.51 2.01 12.97
CA VAL A 97 0.77 3.46 13.12
C VAL A 97 1.25 3.68 14.54
N LYS A 98 2.48 3.30 14.90
CA LYS A 98 2.88 3.20 16.33
C LYS A 98 1.78 2.44 17.15
N GLY A 99 1.60 2.57 18.45
CA GLY A 99 0.88 1.56 19.28
C GLY A 99 -0.58 1.22 18.91
N SER A 100 -1.18 0.21 19.57
CA SER A 100 -2.58 -0.21 19.32
C SER A 100 -3.63 0.90 19.53
N GLY A 101 -3.37 1.84 20.45
CA GLY A 101 -4.21 3.02 20.67
C GLY A 101 -4.23 4.01 19.50
N ASP A 102 -3.16 4.02 18.69
CA ASP A 102 -3.02 4.91 17.55
C ASP A 102 -3.81 4.40 16.33
N ARG A 103 -4.03 3.08 16.21
CA ARG A 103 -4.89 2.49 15.16
C ARG A 103 -6.35 2.90 15.32
N GLU A 104 -6.92 2.72 16.51
CA GLU A 104 -8.30 3.12 16.77
C GLU A 104 -8.49 4.63 16.67
N ALA A 105 -7.47 5.41 17.07
CA ALA A 105 -7.47 6.85 16.87
C ALA A 105 -7.43 7.23 15.39
N LEU A 106 -6.66 6.52 14.55
CA LEU A 106 -6.64 6.73 13.10
C LEU A 106 -8.02 6.50 12.49
N ILE A 107 -8.66 5.37 12.78
CA ILE A 107 -9.99 5.02 12.25
C ILE A 107 -11.02 6.08 12.68
N ARG A 108 -11.03 6.47 13.97
CA ARG A 108 -11.93 7.54 14.44
C ARG A 108 -11.70 8.88 13.72
N ARG A 109 -10.44 9.24 13.46
CA ARG A 109 -10.09 10.51 12.78
C ARG A 109 -10.33 10.47 11.28
N ARG A 110 -10.38 9.27 10.68
CA ARG A 110 -10.62 9.05 9.26
C ARG A 110 -11.77 8.05 9.10
N PRO A 111 -13.04 8.46 9.28
CA PRO A 111 -14.20 7.56 9.25
C PRO A 111 -14.40 6.86 7.90
N GLN A 112 -13.71 7.29 6.84
CA GLN A 112 -13.64 6.61 5.54
C GLN A 112 -12.62 5.45 5.51
N THR A 113 -11.99 5.12 6.64
CA THR A 113 -11.06 4.00 6.76
C THR A 113 -11.85 2.72 6.97
N ASP A 114 -11.75 1.81 6.01
CA ASP A 114 -12.26 0.46 6.18
C ASP A 114 -11.30 -0.35 7.04
N ARG A 115 -11.82 -0.97 8.10
CA ARG A 115 -11.11 -2.00 8.85
C ARG A 115 -11.70 -3.35 8.46
N ILE A 116 -10.84 -4.25 8.00
CA ILE A 116 -11.20 -5.59 7.59
C ILE A 116 -10.30 -6.53 8.37
N ASP A 117 -10.90 -7.37 9.21
CA ASP A 117 -10.21 -8.43 9.92
C ASP A 117 -10.34 -9.71 9.05
N LEU A 118 -9.22 -10.33 8.69
CA LEU A 118 -9.19 -11.55 7.88
C LEU A 118 -9.14 -12.77 8.83
N ASP A 119 -10.32 -13.28 9.18
CA ASP A 119 -10.45 -14.37 10.15
C ASP A 119 -9.65 -15.61 9.76
N GLY A 120 -8.84 -16.11 10.69
CA GLY A 120 -8.01 -17.31 10.49
C GLY A 120 -6.70 -17.07 9.74
N ALA A 121 -6.40 -15.83 9.34
CA ALA A 121 -5.14 -15.47 8.68
C ALA A 121 -3.98 -15.35 9.68
N SER A 122 -2.76 -15.66 9.23
CA SER A 122 -1.53 -15.36 9.96
C SER A 122 -0.98 -13.97 9.63
N HIS A 123 0.28 -13.69 10.00
CA HIS A 123 0.97 -12.45 9.62
C HIS A 123 1.11 -12.27 8.10
N ASP A 124 1.03 -13.38 7.36
CA ASP A 124 1.11 -13.43 5.91
C ASP A 124 -0.27 -13.62 5.28
N ALA A 125 -1.27 -12.88 5.77
CA ALA A 125 -2.67 -12.92 5.32
C ALA A 125 -2.86 -12.83 3.80
N HIS A 126 -1.95 -12.11 3.13
CA HIS A 126 -1.93 -11.97 1.68
C HIS A 126 -1.50 -13.25 0.94
N LEU A 127 -1.07 -14.30 1.63
CA LEU A 127 -0.70 -15.61 1.10
C LEU A 127 -1.63 -16.71 1.63
N ASP A 128 -1.88 -16.76 2.92
CA ASP A 128 -2.65 -17.86 3.54
C ASP A 128 -4.17 -17.64 3.56
N ALA A 129 -4.62 -16.39 3.55
CA ALA A 129 -6.00 -15.98 3.37
C ALA A 129 -6.20 -15.25 2.02
N PHE A 130 -5.48 -15.70 0.99
CA PHE A 130 -5.37 -15.03 -0.32
C PHE A 130 -6.72 -14.63 -0.92
N ASP A 131 -7.70 -15.54 -0.98
CA ASP A 131 -8.99 -15.25 -1.60
C ASP A 131 -9.76 -14.14 -0.86
N MET A 132 -9.72 -14.18 0.48
CA MET A 132 -10.34 -13.14 1.32
C MET A 132 -9.62 -11.80 1.16
N TRP A 133 -8.30 -11.83 1.09
CA TRP A 133 -7.46 -10.66 0.87
C TRP A 133 -7.74 -10.00 -0.49
N ILE A 134 -7.75 -10.78 -1.58
CA ILE A 134 -7.97 -10.25 -2.92
C ILE A 134 -9.39 -9.75 -3.11
N ASP A 135 -10.39 -10.43 -2.55
CA ASP A 135 -11.76 -9.94 -2.56
C ASP A 135 -11.88 -8.58 -1.82
N ALA A 136 -11.30 -8.48 -0.63
CA ALA A 136 -11.30 -7.24 0.15
C ALA A 136 -10.60 -6.10 -0.60
N LEU A 137 -9.41 -6.34 -1.15
CA LEU A 137 -8.64 -5.36 -1.90
C LEU A 137 -9.38 -4.93 -3.17
N SER A 138 -9.92 -5.87 -3.95
CA SER A 138 -10.62 -5.59 -5.21
C SER A 138 -11.87 -4.75 -4.97
N ARG A 139 -12.70 -5.12 -3.98
CA ARG A 139 -13.88 -4.35 -3.60
C ARG A 139 -13.52 -2.93 -3.16
N TRP A 140 -12.42 -2.75 -2.42
CA TRP A 140 -11.96 -1.44 -2.02
C TRP A 140 -11.49 -0.62 -3.22
N LEU A 141 -10.65 -1.19 -4.09
CA LEU A 141 -10.14 -0.51 -5.29
C LEU A 141 -11.25 -0.10 -6.25
N ASP A 142 -12.30 -0.91 -6.39
CA ASP A 142 -13.47 -0.59 -7.21
C ASP A 142 -14.25 0.61 -6.65
N ARG A 143 -14.49 0.66 -5.33
CA ARG A 143 -15.13 1.82 -4.69
C ARG A 143 -14.38 3.12 -4.99
N GLN A 144 -13.05 3.11 -4.85
CA GLN A 144 -12.18 4.27 -5.13
C GLN A 144 -12.19 4.71 -6.61
N ARG A 145 -12.60 3.82 -7.52
CA ARG A 145 -12.76 4.14 -8.94
C ARG A 145 -14.10 4.83 -9.20
N THR A 146 -15.19 4.34 -8.61
CA THR A 146 -16.51 4.97 -8.71
C THR A 146 -16.55 6.36 -8.09
N ASP A 147 -15.96 6.55 -6.91
CA ASP A 147 -15.99 7.85 -6.22
C ASP A 147 -15.24 8.93 -7.03
N ALA A 148 -14.13 8.55 -7.68
CA ALA A 148 -13.38 9.46 -8.54
C ALA A 148 -14.14 9.87 -9.80
N ALA A 149 -15.01 9.00 -10.34
CA ALA A 149 -15.84 9.33 -11.51
C ALA A 149 -16.93 10.36 -11.18
N HIS A 150 -17.40 10.40 -9.94
CA HIS A 150 -18.42 11.37 -9.50
C HIS A 150 -17.83 12.76 -9.22
N ASP A 151 -16.53 12.85 -8.90
CA ASP A 151 -15.83 14.12 -8.60
C ASP A 151 -15.43 14.91 -9.86
N HIS A 152 -15.22 14.23 -11.01
CA HIS A 152 -14.84 14.87 -12.28
C HIS A 152 -16.05 15.34 -13.13
N GLY A 153 -17.27 15.21 -12.61
CA GLY A 153 -18.52 15.56 -13.29
C GLY A 153 -19.18 16.86 -12.80
N ARG A 154 -18.47 17.70 -12.03
CA ARG A 154 -18.96 19.00 -11.55
C ARG A 154 -18.10 20.15 -12.02
#